data_AF-A0A379Z6U5-F1
#
_entry.id   AF-A0A379Z6U5-F1
#
_cell.length_a   1.000
_cell.length_b   1.000
_cell.length_c   1.000
_cell.angle_alpha   90.00
_cell.angle_beta   90.00
_cell.angle_gamma   90.00
#
_symmetry.space_group_name_H-M   'P 1'
#
loop_
_entity.id
_entity.type
_entity.pdbx_description
1 polymer ?
#
loop_
_entity_poly.entity_id
_entity_poly.type
_entity_poly.pdbx_seq_one_letter_code
_entity_poly.pdbx_strand_id
1 'polypeptide(L)'
;MSITRADISVEAQAIPCWIGFRNSESYSTDFEVFNDVSDFLAAGLDYEVICLNLPAEAQDQALIQLRCQPSSFMAMIKVITPSPLSEYLANGLFQPDFKQELENYWQRKSLIKLPGQDDVSYRLLSFMWLFPEYRLQPVATPEKPHLYEYPLLQLLTGSAKASQLLLDKLLNRHWLAPTKLKDRVRLCSKCHSGHLNYIDLCPQCRSIEIDMQTSLHCFNCGHVDSQQAFSRSGGLSCPNCLQRLRHIGVD
;
A
#
# COMPACT_ATOMS: atom_id res chain seq x y z
N MET A 1 -3.60 -20.97 35.96
CA MET A 1 -3.58 -22.41 35.61
C MET A 1 -3.16 -22.50 34.17
N SER A 2 -1.95 -22.98 33.91
CA SER A 2 -1.35 -22.99 32.58
C SER A 2 -1.99 -24.08 31.74
N ILE A 3 -2.76 -23.70 30.72
CA ILE A 3 -3.30 -24.64 29.74
C ILE A 3 -2.19 -24.89 28.72
N THR A 4 -1.65 -26.10 28.71
CA THR A 4 -0.71 -26.57 27.68
C THR A 4 -1.48 -27.09 26.48
N ARG A 5 -0.84 -26.95 25.31
CA ARG A 5 -1.35 -27.17 23.95
C ARG A 5 -1.88 -28.58 23.62
N ALA A 6 -1.91 -29.49 24.60
CA ALA A 6 -2.31 -30.89 24.40
C ALA A 6 -3.82 -31.13 24.53
N ASP A 7 -4.59 -30.21 25.11
CA ASP A 7 -6.00 -30.45 25.49
C ASP A 7 -7.06 -29.74 24.63
N ILE A 8 -6.70 -29.11 23.50
CA ILE A 8 -7.62 -28.22 22.78
C ILE A 8 -8.10 -28.86 21.46
N SER A 9 -9.33 -29.41 21.50
CA SER A 9 -10.10 -29.86 20.36
C SER A 9 -10.62 -28.68 19.52
N VAL A 10 -10.20 -28.59 18.26
CA VAL A 10 -10.86 -27.89 17.13
C VAL A 10 -11.03 -26.35 17.21
N GLU A 11 -11.02 -25.72 18.39
CA GLU A 11 -11.01 -24.25 18.59
C GLU A 11 -9.57 -23.65 18.62
N ALA A 12 -8.56 -24.49 18.39
CA ALA A 12 -7.14 -24.21 18.64
C ALA A 12 -6.39 -23.37 17.57
N GLN A 13 -7.07 -22.70 16.64
CA GLN A 13 -6.41 -21.97 15.54
C GLN A 13 -6.19 -20.47 15.79
N ALA A 14 -6.63 -19.94 16.93
CA ALA A 14 -6.80 -18.50 17.10
C ALA A 14 -6.04 -17.89 18.29
N ILE A 15 -5.04 -18.56 18.89
CA ILE A 15 -4.25 -17.91 19.96
C ILE A 15 -3.39 -16.83 19.28
N PRO A 16 -3.66 -15.53 19.53
CA PRO A 16 -2.87 -14.48 18.93
C PRO A 16 -1.47 -14.47 19.55
N CYS A 17 -0.48 -14.08 18.75
CA CYS A 17 0.89 -13.90 19.19
C CYS A 17 1.13 -12.45 19.63
N TRP A 18 1.92 -12.26 20.69
CA TRP A 18 2.46 -10.98 21.13
C TRP A 18 3.98 -11.01 21.08
N ILE A 19 4.61 -10.04 20.43
CA ILE A 19 6.06 -9.91 20.36
C ILE A 19 6.48 -8.57 20.98
N GLY A 20 7.32 -8.63 22.01
CA GLY A 20 7.86 -7.46 22.71
C GLY A 20 7.15 -7.16 24.03
N PHE A 21 7.25 -5.91 24.48
CA PHE A 21 6.83 -5.51 25.83
C PHE A 21 5.31 -5.65 26.00
N ARG A 22 4.87 -6.31 27.08
CA ARG A 22 3.45 -6.47 27.42
C ARG A 22 3.17 -5.85 28.78
N ASN A 23 2.35 -4.80 28.83
CA ASN A 23 1.76 -4.33 30.08
C ASN A 23 0.53 -5.20 30.38
N SER A 24 0.61 -6.01 31.41
CA SER A 24 -0.38 -7.05 31.76
C SER A 24 -1.78 -6.51 32.11
N GLU A 25 -1.91 -5.20 32.37
CA GLU A 25 -3.17 -4.59 32.84
C GLU A 25 -4.11 -4.16 31.70
N SER A 26 -3.64 -4.09 30.45
CA SER A 26 -4.41 -3.46 29.36
C SER A 26 -5.11 -4.44 28.40
N TYR A 27 -4.79 -5.73 28.43
CA TYR A 27 -5.19 -6.68 27.37
C TYR A 27 -5.66 -8.01 27.95
N SER A 28 -6.98 -8.27 27.90
CA SER A 28 -7.65 -9.41 28.54
C SER A 28 -7.54 -10.74 27.79
N THR A 29 -6.96 -10.77 26.60
CA THR A 29 -6.86 -11.98 25.76
C THR A 29 -5.63 -12.84 26.14
N ASP A 30 -5.76 -14.16 26.04
CA ASP A 30 -4.64 -15.10 26.15
C ASP A 30 -3.78 -14.99 24.89
N PHE A 31 -2.65 -14.28 24.99
CA PHE A 31 -1.62 -14.22 23.94
C PHE A 31 -0.48 -15.19 24.27
N GLU A 32 0.04 -15.85 23.24
CA GLU A 32 1.37 -16.44 23.33
C GLU A 32 2.42 -15.33 23.17
N VAL A 33 3.36 -15.25 24.11
CA VAL A 33 4.27 -14.10 24.20
C VAL A 33 5.69 -14.51 23.82
N PHE A 34 6.29 -13.75 22.91
CA PHE A 34 7.68 -13.84 22.51
C PHE A 34 8.41 -12.54 22.84
N ASN A 35 9.70 -12.63 23.19
CA ASN A 35 10.49 -11.45 23.49
C ASN A 35 10.88 -10.71 22.20
N ASP A 36 11.23 -11.47 21.17
CA ASP A 36 11.61 -10.95 19.85
C ASP A 36 11.13 -11.87 18.70
N VAL A 37 11.36 -11.43 17.46
CA VAL A 37 10.95 -12.17 16.26
C VAL A 37 11.81 -13.40 16.01
N SER A 38 13.04 -13.46 16.50
CA SER A 38 13.90 -14.64 16.33
C SER A 38 13.32 -15.83 17.09
N ASP A 39 12.88 -15.60 18.33
CA ASP A 39 12.20 -16.61 19.15
C ASP A 39 10.90 -17.09 18.48
N PHE A 40 10.13 -16.16 17.93
CA PHE A 40 8.91 -16.46 17.17
C PHE A 40 9.19 -17.36 15.96
N LEU A 41 10.21 -17.02 15.16
CA LEU A 41 10.58 -17.79 13.97
C LEU A 41 11.15 -19.17 14.33
N ALA A 42 11.90 -19.26 15.45
CA ALA A 42 12.45 -20.51 15.94
C ALA A 42 11.37 -21.50 16.43
N ALA A 43 10.25 -20.99 16.93
CA ALA A 43 9.11 -21.84 17.32
C ALA A 43 8.52 -22.59 16.11
N GLY A 44 8.65 -22.05 14.90
CA GLY A 44 8.17 -22.70 13.66
C GLY A 44 6.65 -22.86 13.61
N LEU A 45 5.92 -21.97 14.27
CA LEU A 45 4.47 -22.00 14.39
C LEU A 45 3.83 -20.94 13.51
N ASP A 46 2.68 -21.27 12.94
CA ASP A 46 1.88 -20.33 12.18
C ASP A 46 0.92 -19.58 13.11
N TYR A 47 0.99 -18.25 13.08
CA TYR A 47 0.06 -17.37 13.78
C TYR A 47 -0.69 -16.51 12.78
N GLU A 48 -2.00 -16.44 12.96
CA GLU A 48 -2.86 -15.66 12.09
C GLU A 48 -2.94 -14.20 12.53
N VAL A 49 -2.71 -13.93 13.82
CA VAL A 49 -2.69 -12.60 14.41
C VAL A 49 -1.38 -12.43 15.18
N ILE A 50 -0.66 -11.35 14.90
CA ILE A 50 0.62 -11.03 15.52
C ILE A 50 0.57 -9.57 15.98
N CYS A 51 0.77 -9.34 17.27
CA CYS A 51 0.80 -8.01 17.87
C CYS A 51 2.24 -7.63 18.22
N LEU A 52 2.70 -6.48 17.73
CA LEU A 52 4.07 -5.99 17.97
C LEU A 52 4.04 -4.79 18.92
N ASN A 53 4.86 -4.86 19.96
CA ASN A 53 5.16 -3.72 20.82
C ASN A 53 6.66 -3.68 21.13
N LEU A 54 7.43 -3.24 20.15
CA LEU A 54 8.88 -3.17 20.20
C LEU A 54 9.35 -1.71 20.02
N PRO A 55 10.59 -1.37 20.42
CA PRO A 55 11.20 -0.10 20.05
C PRO A 55 11.21 0.07 18.53
N ALA A 56 11.07 1.30 18.04
CA ALA A 56 10.80 1.58 16.62
C ALA A 56 11.75 0.88 15.63
N GLU A 57 13.06 0.90 15.89
CA GLU A 57 14.06 0.25 15.04
C GLU A 57 13.89 -1.28 15.01
N ALA A 58 13.73 -1.91 16.18
CA ALA A 58 13.49 -3.34 16.29
C ALA A 58 12.14 -3.75 15.67
N GLN A 59 11.13 -2.89 15.78
CA GLN A 59 9.82 -3.13 15.18
C GLN A 59 9.87 -3.10 13.65
N ASP A 60 10.62 -2.17 13.06
CA ASP A 60 10.79 -2.12 11.60
C ASP A 60 11.51 -3.36 11.08
N GLN A 61 12.54 -3.85 11.79
CA GLN A 61 13.21 -5.12 11.47
C GLN A 61 12.26 -6.32 11.62
N ALA A 62 11.47 -6.35 12.68
CA ALA A 62 10.45 -7.36 12.92
C ALA A 62 9.42 -7.42 11.77
N LEU A 63 8.90 -6.26 11.36
CA LEU A 63 7.95 -6.15 10.25
C LEU A 63 8.54 -6.67 8.93
N ILE A 64 9.79 -6.32 8.62
CA ILE A 64 10.51 -6.82 7.44
C ILE A 64 10.63 -8.35 7.52
N GLN A 65 11.11 -8.88 8.64
CA GLN A 65 11.30 -10.32 8.82
C GLN A 65 9.99 -11.08 8.66
N LEU A 66 8.92 -10.66 9.34
CA LEU A 66 7.61 -11.31 9.25
C LEU A 66 7.03 -11.26 7.83
N ARG A 67 7.16 -10.12 7.12
CA ARG A 67 6.70 -10.00 5.73
C ARG A 67 7.59 -10.69 4.70
N CYS A 68 8.75 -11.20 5.08
CA CYS A 68 9.57 -12.07 4.23
C CYS A 68 9.19 -13.55 4.36
N GLN A 69 8.52 -13.95 5.44
CA GLN A 69 8.25 -15.37 5.73
C GLN A 69 6.92 -15.82 5.12
N PRO A 70 6.87 -16.96 4.41
CA PRO A 70 5.62 -17.49 3.86
C PRO A 70 4.53 -17.74 4.91
N SER A 71 4.92 -18.18 6.12
CA SER A 71 4.00 -18.48 7.23
C SER A 71 3.28 -17.25 7.78
N SER A 72 3.97 -16.10 7.85
CA SER A 72 3.42 -14.88 8.45
C SER A 72 3.13 -13.76 7.45
N PHE A 73 3.43 -13.94 6.16
CA PHE A 73 3.14 -12.95 5.12
C PHE A 73 1.66 -12.54 5.10
N MET A 74 0.74 -13.51 5.23
CA MET A 74 -0.71 -13.29 5.25
C MET A 74 -1.28 -13.11 6.67
N ALA A 75 -0.44 -13.09 7.70
CA ALA A 75 -0.89 -12.85 9.07
C ALA A 75 -1.34 -11.39 9.23
N MET A 76 -2.34 -11.19 10.08
CA MET A 76 -2.76 -9.88 10.56
C MET A 76 -1.74 -9.38 11.57
N ILE A 77 -0.87 -8.49 11.14
CA ILE A 77 0.16 -7.89 11.99
C ILE A 77 -0.35 -6.54 12.50
N LYS A 78 -0.56 -6.41 13.81
CA LYS A 78 -0.98 -5.17 14.47
C LYS A 78 0.17 -4.60 15.28
N VAL A 79 0.31 -3.28 15.31
CA VAL A 79 1.32 -2.59 16.13
C VAL A 79 0.65 -1.80 17.24
N ILE A 80 1.24 -1.80 18.43
CA ILE A 80 0.72 -1.00 19.55
C ILE A 80 1.18 0.44 19.39
N THR A 81 2.48 0.63 19.19
CA THR A 81 3.10 1.93 18.93
C THR A 81 3.60 1.96 17.50
N PRO A 82 3.23 2.96 16.68
CA PRO A 82 3.69 3.02 15.29
C PRO A 82 5.19 3.28 15.18
N SER A 83 5.82 2.62 14.22
CA SER A 83 7.19 2.83 13.74
C SER A 83 7.17 3.32 12.28
N PRO A 84 8.28 3.83 11.72
CA PRO A 84 8.31 4.33 10.34
C PRO A 84 7.80 3.33 9.29
N LEU A 85 8.03 2.03 9.43
CA LEU A 85 7.53 1.03 8.46
C LEU A 85 6.12 0.50 8.77
N SER A 86 5.51 0.90 9.89
CA SER A 86 4.21 0.37 10.32
C SER A 86 3.09 0.62 9.31
N GLU A 87 3.01 1.80 8.69
CA GLU A 87 1.97 2.10 7.69
C GLU A 87 2.09 1.24 6.42
N TYR A 88 3.30 0.75 6.11
CA TYR A 88 3.59 0.04 4.87
C TYR A 88 3.58 -1.48 5.04
N LEU A 89 3.96 -1.99 6.21
CA LEU A 89 4.17 -3.41 6.46
C LEU A 89 3.22 -4.00 7.51
N ALA A 90 2.60 -3.19 8.39
CA ALA A 90 1.58 -3.68 9.32
C ALA A 90 0.16 -3.59 8.71
N ASN A 91 -0.81 -4.13 9.45
CA ASN A 91 -2.25 -4.06 9.15
C ASN A 91 -2.99 -3.08 10.08
N GLY A 92 -2.27 -2.06 10.56
CA GLY A 92 -2.80 -0.99 11.41
C GLY A 92 -2.49 -1.16 12.89
N LEU A 93 -3.07 -0.25 13.69
CA LEU A 93 -2.88 -0.23 15.14
C LEU A 93 -3.67 -1.35 15.81
N PHE A 94 -3.11 -1.91 16.88
CA PHE A 94 -3.82 -2.83 17.74
C PHE A 94 -4.96 -2.12 18.47
N GLN A 95 -6.13 -2.75 18.49
CA GLN A 95 -7.28 -2.30 19.27
C GLN A 95 -7.74 -3.49 20.14
N PRO A 96 -8.05 -3.29 21.44
CA PRO A 96 -8.44 -4.39 22.32
C PRO A 96 -9.69 -5.15 21.86
N ASP A 97 -10.62 -4.48 21.17
CA ASP A 97 -11.85 -5.07 20.65
C ASP A 97 -11.73 -5.35 19.13
N PHE A 98 -10.91 -6.34 18.78
CA PHE A 98 -10.64 -6.72 17.38
C PHE A 98 -11.38 -8.00 16.93
N LYS A 99 -12.33 -8.50 17.72
CA LYS A 99 -13.04 -9.77 17.44
C LYS A 99 -13.73 -9.76 16.08
N GLN A 100 -14.44 -8.68 15.76
CA GLN A 100 -15.12 -8.54 14.47
C GLN A 100 -14.12 -8.49 13.31
N GLU A 101 -12.98 -7.83 13.50
CA GLU A 101 -11.92 -7.78 12.48
C GLU A 101 -11.35 -9.18 12.21
N LEU A 102 -11.15 -9.97 13.27
CA LEU A 102 -10.66 -11.34 13.19
C LEU A 102 -11.65 -12.28 12.47
N GLU A 103 -12.95 -12.18 12.79
CA GLU A 103 -13.99 -12.95 12.10
C GLU A 103 -14.02 -12.62 10.60
N ASN A 104 -13.94 -11.34 10.24
CA ASN A 104 -13.87 -10.89 8.85
C ASN A 104 -12.61 -11.42 8.14
N TYR A 105 -11.47 -11.42 8.83
CA TYR A 105 -10.22 -11.97 8.33
C TYR A 105 -10.34 -13.47 8.02
N TRP A 106 -10.89 -14.27 8.94
CA TRP A 106 -11.06 -15.72 8.72
C TRP A 106 -12.03 -16.03 7.60
N GLN A 107 -13.17 -15.33 7.56
CA GLN A 107 -14.12 -15.47 6.46
C GLN A 107 -13.44 -15.21 5.13
N ARG A 108 -12.68 -14.11 5.03
CA ARG A 108 -11.94 -13.79 3.82
C ARG A 108 -10.91 -14.86 3.50
N LYS A 109 -10.03 -15.19 4.44
CA LYS A 109 -8.97 -16.21 4.27
C LYS A 109 -9.52 -17.53 3.74
N SER A 110 -10.67 -17.99 4.24
CA SER A 110 -11.34 -19.22 3.80
C SER A 110 -11.77 -19.22 2.32
N LEU A 111 -11.99 -18.04 1.74
CA LEU A 111 -12.39 -17.85 0.34
C LEU A 111 -11.19 -17.72 -0.60
N ILE A 112 -9.97 -17.59 -0.09
CA ILE A 112 -8.76 -17.54 -0.92
C ILE A 112 -8.52 -18.93 -1.50
N LYS A 113 -8.99 -19.14 -2.73
CA LYS A 113 -8.86 -20.40 -3.49
C LYS A 113 -7.69 -20.39 -4.49
N LEU A 114 -6.75 -19.48 -4.32
CA LEU A 114 -5.78 -19.19 -5.37
C LEU A 114 -4.85 -20.40 -5.63
N PRO A 115 -4.62 -20.75 -6.90
CA PRO A 115 -3.70 -21.82 -7.24
C PRO A 115 -2.30 -21.42 -6.79
N GLY A 116 -1.65 -22.31 -6.02
CA GLY A 116 -0.34 -22.13 -5.41
C GLY A 116 0.84 -22.08 -6.39
N GLN A 117 0.68 -21.46 -7.57
CA GLN A 117 1.86 -21.00 -8.30
C GLN A 117 2.34 -19.70 -7.64
N ASP A 118 3.63 -19.66 -7.32
CA ASP A 118 4.36 -18.59 -6.62
C ASP A 118 4.43 -17.28 -7.44
N ASP A 119 3.31 -16.86 -8.03
CA ASP A 119 3.19 -15.61 -8.74
C ASP A 119 3.00 -14.48 -7.72
N VAL A 120 4.01 -13.62 -7.66
CA VAL A 120 4.06 -12.44 -6.79
C VAL A 120 2.84 -11.53 -6.94
N SER A 121 2.26 -11.45 -8.15
CA SER A 121 1.05 -10.68 -8.45
C SER A 121 -0.14 -11.21 -7.65
N TYR A 122 -0.38 -12.52 -7.69
CA TYR A 122 -1.49 -13.13 -6.94
C TYR A 122 -1.25 -13.03 -5.44
N ARG A 123 -0.01 -13.22 -4.98
CA ARG A 123 0.34 -13.06 -3.56
C ARG A 123 0.04 -11.64 -3.07
N LEU A 124 0.45 -10.61 -3.81
CA LEU A 124 0.11 -9.23 -3.47
C LEU A 124 -1.41 -8.96 -3.47
N LEU A 125 -2.12 -9.38 -4.51
CA LEU A 125 -3.56 -9.14 -4.62
C LEU A 125 -4.35 -9.89 -3.53
N SER A 126 -3.93 -11.11 -3.18
CA SER A 126 -4.51 -11.86 -2.06
C SER A 126 -4.35 -11.11 -0.75
N PHE A 127 -3.15 -10.58 -0.52
CA PHE A 127 -2.84 -9.81 0.67
C PHE A 127 -3.73 -8.56 0.77
N MET A 128 -3.80 -7.77 -0.31
CA MET A 128 -4.64 -6.58 -0.36
C MET A 128 -6.12 -6.89 -0.26
N TRP A 129 -6.56 -8.04 -0.79
CA TRP A 129 -7.94 -8.49 -0.64
C TRP A 129 -8.22 -9.00 0.77
N LEU A 130 -7.26 -9.62 1.45
CA LEU A 130 -7.40 -10.06 2.84
C LEU A 130 -7.52 -8.85 3.78
N PHE A 131 -6.81 -7.76 3.47
CA PHE A 131 -6.80 -6.53 4.26
C PHE A 131 -7.38 -5.34 3.45
N PRO A 132 -8.71 -5.13 3.47
CA PRO A 132 -9.37 -4.16 2.58
C PRO A 132 -8.95 -2.71 2.80
N GLU A 133 -8.53 -2.37 4.02
CA GLU A 133 -8.07 -1.02 4.37
C GLU A 133 -6.60 -0.80 4.00
N TYR A 134 -5.86 -1.88 3.70
CA TYR A 134 -4.48 -1.76 3.25
C TYR A 134 -4.42 -1.04 1.90
N ARG A 135 -3.52 -0.07 1.80
CA ARG A 135 -3.18 0.60 0.55
C ARG A 135 -1.70 0.37 0.30
N LEU A 136 -1.37 -0.04 -0.91
CA LEU A 136 0.01 -0.13 -1.33
C LEU A 136 0.57 1.30 -1.46
N GLN A 137 1.48 1.67 -0.55
CA GLN A 137 2.01 3.03 -0.48
C GLN A 137 3.54 3.05 -0.62
N PRO A 138 4.12 4.10 -1.24
CA PRO A 138 5.55 4.30 -1.26
C PRO A 138 6.03 5.05 -0.01
N VAL A 139 7.25 4.75 0.42
CA VAL A 139 8.02 5.50 1.43
C VAL A 139 9.13 6.29 0.76
N ALA A 140 9.42 7.49 1.25
CA ALA A 140 10.55 8.29 0.77
C ALA A 140 11.88 7.71 1.26
N THR A 141 12.82 7.53 0.32
CA THR A 141 14.18 7.04 0.51
C THR A 141 15.15 8.01 -0.20
N PRO A 142 15.32 9.24 0.32
CA PRO A 142 16.09 10.30 -0.35
C PRO A 142 17.57 9.97 -0.53
N GLU A 143 18.09 8.98 0.19
CA GLU A 143 19.44 8.45 0.06
C GLU A 143 19.61 7.55 -1.17
N LYS A 144 18.52 7.07 -1.77
CA LYS A 144 18.51 6.17 -2.92
C LYS A 144 18.19 6.92 -4.22
N PRO A 145 18.76 6.49 -5.37
CA PRO A 145 18.58 7.19 -6.64
C PRO A 145 17.13 7.27 -7.11
N HIS A 146 16.26 6.32 -6.77
CA HIS A 146 14.86 6.33 -7.17
C HIS A 146 13.95 7.14 -6.23
N LEU A 147 14.48 7.66 -5.12
CA LEU A 147 13.83 8.51 -4.10
C LEU A 147 12.63 7.90 -3.35
N TYR A 148 11.95 6.91 -3.89
CA TYR A 148 10.81 6.24 -3.26
C TYR A 148 10.84 4.74 -3.52
N GLU A 149 10.47 3.97 -2.50
CA GLU A 149 10.28 2.52 -2.60
C GLU A 149 8.91 2.15 -2.09
N TYR A 150 8.37 1.03 -2.58
CA TYR A 150 7.19 0.40 -1.98
C TYR A 150 7.68 -0.74 -1.09
N PRO A 151 7.71 -0.59 0.25
CA PRO A 151 8.34 -1.58 1.14
C PRO A 151 7.82 -2.99 0.89
N LEU A 152 6.49 -3.17 0.80
CA LEU A 152 5.91 -4.49 0.54
C LEU A 152 6.33 -5.08 -0.83
N LEU A 153 6.40 -4.27 -1.89
CA LEU A 153 6.85 -4.76 -3.21
C LEU A 153 8.34 -5.11 -3.20
N GLN A 154 9.14 -4.32 -2.48
CA GLN A 154 10.58 -4.54 -2.35
C GLN A 154 10.85 -5.89 -1.68
N LEU A 155 10.09 -6.25 -0.63
CA LEU A 155 10.17 -7.58 0.01
C LEU A 155 9.71 -8.69 -0.93
N LEU A 156 8.67 -8.44 -1.71
CA LEU A 156 8.10 -9.43 -2.64
C LEU A 156 8.95 -9.70 -3.88
N THR A 157 9.72 -8.71 -4.34
CA THR A 157 10.42 -8.76 -5.65
C THR A 157 11.95 -8.65 -5.53
N GLY A 158 12.47 -8.25 -4.36
CA GLY A 158 13.89 -8.13 -4.07
C GLY A 158 14.61 -6.92 -4.68
N SER A 159 13.98 -6.14 -5.56
CA SER A 159 14.61 -4.95 -6.15
C SER A 159 13.61 -3.88 -6.57
N ALA A 160 14.05 -2.61 -6.54
CA ALA A 160 13.21 -1.47 -6.92
C ALA A 160 12.78 -1.55 -8.40
N LYS A 161 13.67 -2.03 -9.28
CA LYS A 161 13.37 -2.24 -10.71
C LYS A 161 12.28 -3.29 -10.90
N ALA A 162 12.37 -4.44 -10.21
CA ALA A 162 11.36 -5.48 -10.29
C ALA A 162 10.02 -5.03 -9.68
N SER A 163 10.07 -4.25 -8.58
CA SER A 163 8.88 -3.63 -7.98
C SER A 163 8.15 -2.73 -8.97
N GLN A 164 8.88 -1.86 -9.69
CA GLN A 164 8.28 -0.98 -10.69
C GLN A 164 7.66 -1.77 -11.86
N LEU A 165 8.38 -2.78 -12.37
CA LEU A 165 7.86 -3.63 -13.46
C LEU A 165 6.57 -4.37 -13.05
N LEU A 166 6.50 -4.85 -11.80
CA LEU A 166 5.30 -5.47 -11.27
C LEU A 166 4.15 -4.45 -11.16
N LEU A 167 4.43 -3.26 -10.63
CA LEU A 167 3.43 -2.19 -10.51
C LEU A 167 2.86 -1.81 -11.89
N ASP A 168 3.72 -1.58 -12.87
CA ASP A 168 3.33 -1.26 -14.26
C ASP A 168 2.47 -2.39 -14.85
N LYS A 169 2.86 -3.66 -14.65
CA LYS A 169 2.08 -4.83 -15.09
C LYS A 169 0.68 -4.83 -14.47
N LEU A 170 0.55 -4.55 -13.17
CA LEU A 170 -0.72 -4.57 -12.46
C LEU A 170 -1.63 -3.40 -12.83
N LEU A 171 -1.05 -2.20 -13.04
CA LEU A 171 -1.77 -1.01 -13.49
C LEU A 171 -2.27 -1.17 -14.93
N ASN A 172 -1.42 -1.66 -15.84
CA ASN A 172 -1.78 -1.88 -17.25
C ASN A 172 -2.86 -2.95 -17.43
N ARG A 173 -2.99 -3.90 -16.48
CA ARG A 173 -4.06 -4.90 -16.44
C ARG A 173 -5.32 -4.43 -15.71
N HIS A 174 -5.32 -3.21 -15.18
CA HIS A 174 -6.39 -2.65 -14.34
C HIS A 174 -6.69 -3.50 -13.09
N TRP A 175 -5.68 -4.20 -12.57
CA TRP A 175 -5.80 -4.97 -11.31
C TRP A 175 -5.54 -4.10 -10.09
N LEU A 176 -4.78 -3.02 -10.26
CA LEU A 176 -4.61 -1.94 -9.30
C LEU A 176 -5.07 -0.62 -9.93
N ALA A 177 -5.53 0.29 -9.09
CA ALA A 177 -5.83 1.66 -9.47
C ALA A 177 -5.06 2.62 -8.56
N PRO A 178 -4.48 3.71 -9.11
CA PRO A 178 -3.89 4.76 -8.29
C PRO A 178 -5.00 5.46 -7.48
N THR A 179 -4.69 5.82 -6.24
CA THR A 179 -5.68 6.43 -5.32
C THR A 179 -5.37 7.89 -5.03
N LYS A 180 -4.12 8.19 -4.67
CA LYS A 180 -3.68 9.55 -4.31
C LYS A 180 -2.26 9.79 -4.84
N LEU A 181 -2.06 10.94 -5.46
CA LEU A 181 -0.72 11.40 -5.83
C LEU A 181 0.08 11.75 -4.57
N LYS A 182 1.19 11.03 -4.34
CA LYS A 182 2.13 11.31 -3.24
C LYS A 182 3.24 12.26 -3.66
N ASP A 183 3.87 11.99 -4.80
CA ASP A 183 4.92 12.82 -5.37
C ASP A 183 5.04 12.56 -6.89
N ARG A 184 5.77 13.43 -7.60
CA ARG A 184 6.20 13.26 -8.99
C ARG A 184 7.72 13.19 -9.02
N VAL A 185 8.27 12.05 -9.44
CA VAL A 185 9.71 11.84 -9.52
C VAL A 185 10.15 11.81 -10.97
N ARG A 186 11.09 12.68 -11.34
CA ARG A 186 11.76 12.68 -12.65
C ARG A 186 13.11 11.99 -12.53
N LEU A 187 13.29 10.87 -13.23
CA LEU A 187 14.55 10.14 -13.26
C LEU A 187 15.42 10.60 -14.43
N CYS A 188 16.72 10.80 -14.18
CA CYS A 188 17.69 11.11 -15.23
C CYS A 188 17.73 9.97 -16.28
N SER A 189 17.67 10.30 -17.56
CA SER A 189 17.76 9.30 -18.65
C SER A 189 19.11 8.59 -18.74
N LYS A 190 20.17 9.16 -18.17
CA LYS A 190 21.53 8.59 -18.17
C LYS A 190 21.83 7.73 -16.95
N CYS A 191 21.52 8.21 -15.75
CA CYS A 191 21.88 7.53 -14.50
C CYS A 191 20.68 7.04 -13.67
N HIS A 192 19.45 7.29 -14.12
CA HIS A 192 18.20 6.95 -13.43
C HIS A 192 18.08 7.48 -12.00
N SER A 193 18.87 8.51 -11.66
CA SER A 193 18.79 9.24 -10.40
C SER A 193 17.70 10.30 -10.48
N GLY A 194 16.88 10.38 -9.43
CA GLY A 194 15.88 11.40 -9.19
C GLY A 194 16.38 12.56 -8.32
N HIS A 195 17.62 12.57 -7.85
CA HIS A 195 18.10 13.59 -6.90
C HIS A 195 18.06 15.03 -7.47
N LEU A 196 18.06 15.19 -8.79
CA LEU A 196 17.79 16.47 -9.46
C LEU A 196 16.30 16.59 -9.81
N ASN A 197 15.42 16.30 -8.85
CA ASN A 197 13.98 16.36 -9.08
C ASN A 197 13.52 17.82 -9.13
N TYR A 198 12.84 18.20 -10.20
CA TYR A 198 12.06 19.41 -10.28
C TYR A 198 10.65 19.01 -10.69
N ILE A 199 9.64 19.65 -10.12
CA ILE A 199 8.23 19.34 -10.36
C ILE A 199 7.48 20.61 -10.71
N ASP A 200 6.42 20.45 -11.49
CA ASP A 200 5.53 21.54 -11.84
C ASP A 200 4.46 21.68 -10.76
N LEU A 201 4.19 22.93 -10.37
CA LEU A 201 3.19 23.26 -9.37
C LEU A 201 2.12 24.15 -9.99
N CYS A 202 0.86 23.96 -9.59
CA CYS A 202 -0.19 24.91 -9.93
C CYS A 202 0.17 26.30 -9.37
N PRO A 203 0.22 27.37 -10.19
CA PRO A 203 0.61 28.70 -9.71
C PRO A 203 -0.37 29.29 -8.69
N GLN A 204 -1.62 28.82 -8.67
CA GLN A 204 -2.66 29.30 -7.76
C GLN A 204 -2.63 28.59 -6.40
N CYS A 205 -2.60 27.25 -6.38
CA CYS A 205 -2.72 26.46 -5.14
C CYS A 205 -1.48 25.66 -4.76
N ARG A 206 -0.42 25.71 -5.58
CA ARG A 206 0.83 24.94 -5.43
C ARG A 206 0.64 23.41 -5.42
N SER A 207 -0.49 22.91 -5.89
CA SER A 207 -0.72 21.46 -6.05
C SER A 207 0.18 20.86 -7.12
N ILE A 208 0.67 19.64 -6.87
CA ILE A 208 1.39 18.79 -7.83
C ILE A 208 0.45 17.93 -8.70
N GLU A 209 -0.82 17.84 -8.29
CA GLU A 209 -1.88 17.11 -8.99
C GLU A 209 -2.43 17.99 -10.11
N ILE A 210 -1.58 18.19 -11.11
CA ILE A 210 -1.89 18.91 -12.34
C ILE A 210 -1.84 17.94 -13.50
N ASP A 211 -2.78 18.11 -14.44
CA ASP A 211 -2.86 17.33 -15.66
C ASP A 211 -2.69 18.22 -16.88
N MET A 212 -2.04 17.67 -17.90
CA MET A 212 -1.89 18.35 -19.18
C MET A 212 -3.23 18.32 -19.91
N GLN A 213 -3.75 19.50 -20.24
CA GLN A 213 -5.03 19.66 -20.91
C GLN A 213 -4.80 20.39 -22.24
N THR A 214 -5.47 19.93 -23.30
CA THR A 214 -5.50 20.67 -24.55
C THR A 214 -6.30 21.95 -24.36
N SER A 215 -5.65 23.10 -24.54
CA SER A 215 -6.30 24.41 -24.51
C SER A 215 -6.86 24.76 -25.89
N LEU A 216 -8.08 25.29 -25.95
CA LEU A 216 -8.69 25.82 -27.15
C LEU A 216 -8.87 27.32 -27.04
N HIS A 217 -8.52 28.03 -28.11
CA HIS A 217 -8.75 29.46 -28.27
C HIS A 217 -9.92 29.70 -29.23
N CYS A 218 -10.91 30.48 -28.79
CA CYS A 218 -11.98 30.95 -29.66
C CYS A 218 -11.57 32.25 -30.38
N PHE A 219 -11.11 32.14 -31.63
CA PHE A 219 -10.72 33.28 -32.46
C PHE A 219 -11.80 34.35 -32.64
N ASN A 220 -13.08 34.02 -32.44
CA ASN A 220 -14.17 34.98 -32.57
C ASN A 220 -14.36 35.90 -31.34
N CYS A 221 -13.94 35.49 -30.15
CA CYS A 221 -14.17 36.27 -28.91
C CYS A 221 -12.98 36.31 -27.95
N GLY A 222 -11.88 35.63 -28.26
CA GLY A 222 -10.67 35.60 -27.43
C GLY A 222 -10.73 34.67 -26.22
N HIS A 223 -11.84 33.96 -25.98
CA HIS A 223 -11.95 33.05 -24.84
C HIS A 223 -11.02 31.83 -25.00
N VAL A 224 -10.26 31.53 -23.95
CA VAL A 224 -9.32 30.39 -23.89
C VAL A 224 -9.70 29.53 -22.70
N ASP A 225 -9.89 28.23 -22.93
CA ASP A 225 -10.23 27.25 -21.89
C ASP A 225 -9.85 25.83 -22.36
N SER A 226 -9.98 24.84 -21.48
CA SER A 226 -9.82 23.42 -21.79
C SER A 226 -10.75 22.96 -22.91
N GLN A 227 -10.29 22.04 -23.76
CA GLN A 227 -11.11 21.43 -24.81
C GLN A 227 -12.44 20.86 -24.28
N GLN A 228 -12.44 20.34 -23.06
CA GLN A 228 -13.66 19.83 -22.41
C GLN A 228 -14.71 20.93 -22.21
N ALA A 229 -14.32 22.15 -21.84
CA ALA A 229 -15.24 23.29 -21.71
C ALA A 229 -15.95 23.64 -23.03
N PHE A 230 -15.28 23.40 -24.16
CA PHE A 230 -15.82 23.59 -25.50
C PHE A 230 -16.60 22.38 -26.04
N SER A 231 -16.50 21.21 -25.41
CA SER A 231 -17.14 19.99 -25.89
C SER A 231 -18.66 20.03 -25.71
N ARG A 232 -19.41 19.80 -26.79
CA ARG A 232 -20.87 19.67 -26.82
C ARG A 232 -21.26 18.45 -27.65
N SER A 233 -22.51 18.01 -27.53
CA SER A 233 -23.07 16.79 -28.14
C SER A 233 -22.97 16.68 -29.68
N GLY A 234 -22.43 17.69 -30.38
CA GLY A 234 -22.21 17.68 -31.83
C GLY A 234 -20.89 18.33 -32.29
N GLY A 235 -19.92 18.53 -31.39
CA GLY A 235 -18.61 19.09 -31.71
C GLY A 235 -18.14 20.16 -30.72
N LEU A 236 -17.20 21.00 -31.15
CA LEU A 236 -16.61 22.05 -30.33
C LEU A 236 -17.37 23.38 -30.52
N SER A 237 -17.80 24.00 -29.42
CA SER A 237 -18.49 25.30 -29.40
C SER A 237 -18.00 26.14 -28.22
N CYS A 238 -17.78 27.43 -28.45
CA CYS A 238 -17.33 28.34 -27.39
C CYS A 238 -18.40 28.51 -26.31
N PRO A 239 -18.09 28.31 -25.01
CA PRO A 239 -19.07 28.52 -23.95
C PRO A 239 -19.48 29.99 -23.79
N ASN A 240 -18.66 30.94 -24.28
CA ASN A 240 -18.88 32.37 -24.11
C ASN A 240 -19.73 32.98 -25.24
N CYS A 241 -19.43 32.67 -26.52
CA CYS A 241 -20.15 33.23 -27.67
C CYS A 241 -20.98 32.21 -28.48
N LEU A 242 -20.99 30.94 -28.06
CA LEU A 242 -21.71 29.81 -28.68
C LEU A 242 -21.29 29.47 -30.12
N GLN A 243 -20.29 30.16 -30.66
CA GLN A 243 -19.78 29.90 -31.99
C GLN A 243 -19.15 28.51 -32.08
N ARG A 244 -19.51 27.77 -33.13
CA ARG A 244 -18.93 26.45 -33.43
C ARG A 244 -17.49 26.59 -33.95
N LEU A 245 -16.54 25.90 -33.32
CA LEU A 245 -15.15 25.87 -33.78
C LEU A 245 -15.02 24.89 -34.95
N ARG A 246 -14.34 25.32 -36.02
CA ARG A 246 -14.18 24.54 -37.26
C ARG A 246 -12.73 24.12 -37.55
N HIS A 247 -11.75 24.64 -36.81
CA HIS A 247 -10.34 24.39 -37.06
C HIS A 247 -9.60 24.16 -35.73
N ILE A 248 -9.00 22.99 -35.59
CA ILE A 248 -7.81 22.82 -34.75
C ILE A 248 -6.66 22.85 -35.75
N GLY A 249 -6.17 24.05 -36.07
CA GLY A 249 -4.89 24.18 -36.77
C GLY A 249 -3.83 23.62 -35.84
N VAL A 250 -3.19 22.53 -36.25
CA VAL A 250 -1.98 22.03 -35.59
C VAL A 250 -0.86 22.91 -36.14
N ASP A 251 -0.38 23.85 -35.34
CA ASP A 251 0.96 24.42 -35.54
C ASP A 251 2.00 23.45 -34.97
#